data_AF-A0A6B3IDQ4-F1
#
_entry.id   AF-A0A6B3IDQ4-F1
#
_cell.length_a   1.000
_cell.length_b   1.000
_cell.length_c   1.000
_cell.angle_alpha   90.00
_cell.angle_beta   90.00
_cell.angle_gamma   90.00
#
_symmetry.space_group_name_H-M   'P 1'
#
loop_
_entity.id
_entity.type
_entity.pdbx_description
1 polymer ?
#
loop_
_entity_poly.entity_id
_entity_poly.type
_entity_poly.pdbx_seq_one_letter_code
_entity_poly.pdbx_strand_id
1 'polypeptide(L)'
;CNSGMYSTGRMLRDLALNGQGPRAFTKLTKNGLPLTGTTFSAALMLVGVWINYQWPGEAFNYVVSFATISGMWAWIMILFSQIRYRRLADRGV
;
A
#
# COMPACT_ATOMS: atom_id res chain seq x y z
N CYS A 1 -8.07 7.86 10.54
CA CYS A 1 -7.32 6.57 10.64
C CYS A 1 -8.21 5.37 10.28
N ASN A 2 -9.41 5.24 10.84
CA ASN A 2 -10.32 4.11 10.54
C ASN A 2 -10.84 4.07 9.09
N SER A 3 -11.16 5.22 8.49
CA SER A 3 -11.67 5.29 7.11
C SER A 3 -10.64 4.91 6.04
N GLY A 4 -9.36 5.26 6.25
CA GLY A 4 -8.26 4.89 5.35
C GLY A 4 -8.02 3.38 5.33
N MET A 5 -7.93 2.75 6.51
CA MET A 5 -7.80 1.29 6.61
C MET A 5 -9.00 0.56 6.00
N TYR A 6 -10.22 1.07 6.18
CA TYR A 6 -11.42 0.45 5.61
C TYR A 6 -11.49 0.58 4.08
N SER A 7 -11.11 1.73 3.52
CA SER A 7 -11.10 1.98 2.07
C SER A 7 -10.02 1.14 1.37
N THR A 8 -8.78 1.17 1.90
CA THR A 8 -7.68 0.34 1.39
C THR A 8 -8.00 -1.15 1.50
N GLY A 9 -8.66 -1.57 2.59
CA GLY A 9 -9.11 -2.96 2.76
C GLY A 9 -10.09 -3.42 1.68
N ARG A 10 -11.05 -2.58 1.27
CA ARG A 10 -11.96 -2.89 0.16
C ARG A 10 -11.22 -2.92 -1.18
N MET A 11 -10.38 -1.94 -1.46
CA MET A 11 -9.61 -1.87 -2.70
C MET A 11 -8.69 -3.10 -2.87
N LEU A 12 -8.02 -3.52 -1.80
CA LEU A 12 -7.15 -4.70 -1.81
C LEU A 12 -7.94 -5.99 -1.96
N ARG A 13 -9.13 -6.09 -1.35
CA ARG A 13 -10.05 -7.21 -1.53
C ARG A 13 -10.54 -7.31 -2.98
N ASP A 14 -10.93 -6.20 -3.59
CA ASP A 14 -11.36 -6.15 -5.00
C ASP A 14 -10.20 -6.54 -5.93
N LEU A 15 -8.98 -6.09 -5.65
CA LEU A 15 -7.78 -6.48 -6.41
C LEU A 15 -7.49 -7.99 -6.30
N ALA A 16 -7.66 -8.56 -5.11
CA ALA A 16 -7.45 -9.97 -4.85
C ALA A 16 -8.56 -10.86 -5.45
N LEU A 17 -9.81 -10.37 -5.47
CA LEU A 17 -10.94 -11.03 -6.17
C LEU A 17 -10.75 -11.03 -7.68
N ASN A 18 -10.22 -9.95 -8.25
CA ASN A 18 -9.90 -9.84 -9.68
C ASN A 18 -8.61 -10.56 -10.09
N GLY A 19 -7.97 -11.32 -9.19
CA GLY A 19 -6.76 -12.11 -9.47
C GLY A 19 -5.48 -11.29 -9.68
N GLN A 20 -5.54 -9.97 -9.49
CA GLN A 20 -4.42 -9.02 -9.63
C GLN A 20 -3.68 -8.76 -8.30
N GLY A 21 -4.17 -9.35 -7.20
CA GLY A 21 -3.58 -9.26 -5.86
C GLY A 21 -3.03 -10.60 -5.35
N PRO A 22 -2.10 -10.59 -4.38
CA PRO A 22 -1.62 -11.82 -3.75
C PRO A 22 -2.79 -12.59 -3.11
N ARG A 23 -2.92 -13.89 -3.39
CA ARG A 23 -3.95 -14.79 -2.81
C ARG A 23 -3.93 -14.85 -1.27
N ALA A 24 -2.91 -14.29 -0.62
CA ALA A 24 -2.84 -14.15 0.82
C ALA A 24 -3.78 -13.04 1.36
N PHE A 25 -4.15 -12.05 0.53
CA PHE A 25 -5.08 -10.97 0.90
C PHE A 25 -6.55 -11.31 0.64
N THR A 26 -6.86 -12.39 -0.09
CA THR A 26 -8.23 -12.95 -0.16
C THR A 26 -8.63 -13.72 1.09
N LYS A 27 -7.66 -14.17 1.92
CA LYS A 27 -7.96 -14.86 3.19
C LYS A 27 -8.32 -13.85 4.28
N LEU A 28 -9.60 -13.50 4.32
CA LEU A 28 -10.22 -12.88 5.49
C LEU A 28 -10.41 -13.92 6.59
N THR A 29 -10.05 -13.59 7.83
CA THR A 29 -10.46 -14.36 9.01
C THR A 29 -11.99 -14.26 9.18
N LYS A 30 -12.62 -15.21 9.91
CA LYS A 30 -14.08 -15.25 10.17
C LYS A 30 -14.72 -13.92 10.63
N ASN A 31 -13.92 -13.00 11.20
CA ASN A 31 -14.36 -11.68 11.68
C ASN A 31 -14.11 -10.53 10.69
N GLY A 32 -13.77 -10.82 9.42
CA GLY A 32 -13.53 -9.80 8.40
C GLY A 32 -12.20 -9.05 8.52
N LEU A 33 -11.35 -9.41 9.49
CA LEU A 33 -10.05 -8.81 9.69
C LEU A 33 -8.97 -9.50 8.84
N PRO A 34 -8.19 -8.76 8.05
CA PRO A 34 -7.03 -9.27 7.33
C PRO A 34 -5.90 -9.52 8.36
N LEU A 35 -5.84 -10.73 8.91
CA LEU A 35 -4.86 -11.12 9.91
C LEU A 35 -3.41 -10.91 9.40
N THR A 36 -3.20 -11.15 8.11
CA THR A 36 -1.96 -10.82 7.39
C THR A 36 -1.64 -9.32 7.39
N GLY A 37 -2.66 -8.47 7.23
CA GLY A 37 -2.51 -7.00 7.28
C GLY A 37 -2.18 -6.49 8.69
N THR A 38 -2.76 -7.09 9.74
CA THR A 38 -2.46 -6.74 11.13
C THR A 38 -1.05 -7.20 11.53
N THR A 39 -0.66 -8.44 11.22
CA THR A 39 0.70 -8.92 11.50
C THR A 39 1.76 -8.16 10.70
N PHE A 40 1.44 -7.78 9.46
CA PHE A 40 2.33 -6.96 8.64
C PHE A 40 2.48 -5.53 9.20
N SER A 41 1.37 -4.92 9.63
CA SER A 41 1.41 -3.61 10.30
C SER A 41 2.21 -3.67 11.61
N ALA A 42 2.04 -4.73 12.40
CA ALA A 42 2.81 -4.96 13.63
C ALA A 42 4.30 -5.17 13.34
N ALA A 43 4.65 -5.93 12.30
CA ALA A 43 6.03 -6.10 11.86
C ALA A 43 6.65 -4.78 11.39
N LEU A 44 5.91 -3.96 10.64
CA LEU A 44 6.35 -2.62 10.24
C LEU A 44 6.58 -1.70 11.45
N MET A 45 5.72 -1.76 12.46
CA MET A 45 5.95 -1.02 13.71
C MET A 45 7.23 -1.48 14.41
N LEU A 46 7.51 -2.78 14.48
CA LEU A 46 8.76 -3.32 15.03
C LEU A 46 9.99 -2.85 14.25
N VAL A 47 9.91 -2.78 12.92
CA VAL A 47 10.98 -2.21 12.08
C VAL A 47 11.20 -0.73 12.40
N GLY A 48 10.13 0.04 12.61
CA GLY A 48 10.22 1.45 13.03
C GLY A 48 10.92 1.63 14.38
N VAL A 49 10.63 0.76 15.35
CA VAL A 49 11.31 0.74 16.66
C VAL A 49 12.81 0.40 16.50
N TRP A 50 13.14 -0.56 15.63
CA TRP A 50 14.53 -0.92 15.35
C TRP A 50 15.33 0.23 14.72
N ILE A 51 14.73 0.94 13.75
CA ILE A 51 15.35 2.14 13.14
C ILE A 51 15.55 3.24 14.18
N ASN A 52 14.59 3.43 15.09
CA ASN A 52 14.70 4.41 16.18
C ASN A 52 15.83 4.06 17.15
N TYR A 53 16.07 2.78 17.40
CA TYR A 53 17.18 2.32 18.23
C TYR A 53 18.55 2.62 17.59
N GLN A 54 18.66 2.44 16.27
CA GLN A 54 19.95 2.62 15.58
C GLN A 54 20.30 4.10 15.32
N TRP A 55 19.31 4.95 15.06
CA TRP A 55 19.50 6.39 14.78
C TRP A 55 18.52 7.25 15.60
N PRO A 56 18.83 7.50 16.88
CA PRO A 56 18.02 8.37 17.72
C PRO A 56 17.97 9.78 17.13
N GLY A 57 16.76 10.35 16.99
CA GLY A 57 16.51 11.68 16.43
C GLY A 57 16.25 11.72 14.92
N GLU A 58 16.92 10.89 14.12
CA GLU A 58 16.79 10.90 12.64
C GLU A 58 15.79 9.86 12.09
N ALA A 59 15.34 8.92 12.91
CA ALA A 59 14.36 7.90 12.52
C ALA A 59 13.07 8.48 11.94
N PHE A 60 12.61 9.62 12.44
CA PHE A 60 11.44 10.32 11.91
C PHE A 60 11.66 10.78 10.47
N ASN A 61 12.83 11.37 10.20
CA ASN A 61 13.19 11.84 8.85
C ASN A 61 13.24 10.68 7.87
N TYR A 62 13.83 9.55 8.23
CA TYR A 62 13.86 8.36 7.37
C TYR A 62 12.46 7.83 7.01
N VAL A 63 11.57 7.72 8.00
CA VAL A 63 10.19 7.23 7.78
C VAL A 63 9.40 8.18 6.89
N VAL A 64 9.52 9.50 7.12
CA VAL A 64 8.85 10.50 6.30
C VAL A 64 9.39 10.51 4.88
N SER A 65 10.72 10.49 4.68
CA SER A 65 11.32 10.40 3.34
C SER A 65 10.84 9.16 2.58
N PHE A 66 10.77 8.01 3.24
CA PHE A 66 10.25 6.79 2.63
C PHE A 66 8.77 6.92 2.23
N ALA A 67 7.93 7.52 3.09
CA ALA A 67 6.53 7.78 2.80
C ALA A 67 6.37 8.74 1.61
N THR A 68 7.19 9.79 1.52
CA THR A 68 7.20 10.72 0.38
C THR A 68 7.55 10.02 -0.92
N ILE A 69 8.60 9.17 -0.92
CA ILE A 69 9.00 8.39 -2.10
C ILE A 69 7.87 7.45 -2.53
N SER A 70 7.26 6.73 -1.58
CA SER A 70 6.10 5.86 -1.86
C SER A 70 4.93 6.63 -2.45
N GLY A 71 4.67 7.85 -1.96
CA GLY A 71 3.64 8.73 -2.50
C GLY A 71 3.95 9.14 -3.94
N MET A 72 5.16 9.62 -4.22
CA MET A 72 5.60 9.98 -5.57
C MET A 72 5.48 8.80 -6.54
N TRP A 73 5.84 7.60 -6.10
CA TRP A 73 5.71 6.38 -6.91
C TRP A 73 4.26 6.12 -7.33
N ALA A 74 3.30 6.29 -6.42
CA ALA A 74 1.88 6.15 -6.74
C ALA A 74 1.44 7.14 -7.83
N TRP A 75 1.88 8.40 -7.74
CA TRP A 75 1.59 9.42 -8.77
C TRP A 75 2.22 9.08 -10.11
N ILE A 76 3.46 8.58 -10.13
CA ILE A 76 4.12 8.13 -11.36
C ILE A 76 3.31 7.01 -12.01
N MET A 77 2.85 6.03 -11.24
CA MET A 77 2.02 4.94 -11.75
C MET A 77 0.67 5.44 -12.31
N ILE A 78 0.05 6.41 -11.64
CA ILE A 78 -1.20 7.05 -12.12
C ILE A 78 -0.95 7.76 -13.46
N LEU A 79 0.09 8.59 -13.54
CA LEU A 79 0.45 9.32 -14.76
C LEU A 79 0.80 8.36 -15.90
N PHE A 80 1.57 7.31 -15.61
CA PHE A 80 1.91 6.28 -16.59
C PHE A 80 0.66 5.58 -17.14
N SER A 81 -0.27 5.21 -16.25
CA SER A 81 -1.56 4.62 -16.64
C SER A 81 -2.39 5.57 -17.49
N GLN A 82 -2.44 6.86 -17.12
CA GLN A 82 -3.11 7.91 -17.87
C GLN A 82 -2.51 8.14 -19.28
N ILE A 83 -1.18 8.17 -19.39
CA ILE A 83 -0.49 8.30 -20.68
C ILE A 83 -0.78 7.09 -21.56
N ARG A 84 -0.73 5.87 -21.00
CA ARG A 84 -1.06 4.64 -21.73
C ARG A 84 -2.52 4.64 -22.19
N TYR A 85 -3.45 5.04 -21.33
CA TYR A 85 -4.87 5.15 -21.64
C TYR A 85 -5.12 6.14 -22.79
N ARG A 86 -4.52 7.35 -22.73
CA ARG A 86 -4.62 8.33 -23.83
C ARG A 86 -4.04 7.81 -25.13
N ARG A 87 -2.87 7.14 -25.10
CA ARG A 87 -2.29 6.52 -26.30
C ARG A 87 -3.15 5.41 -26.90
N LEU A 88 -3.93 4.69 -26.08
CA LEU A 88 -4.86 3.66 -26.54
C LEU A 88 -6.12 4.31 -27.14
N ALA A 89 -6.69 5.31 -26.46
CA ALA A 89 -7.83 6.07 -26.92
C ALA A 89 -7.56 6.81 -28.25
N ASP A 90 -6.38 7.43 -28.39
CA ASP A 90 -5.95 8.10 -29.63
C ASP A 90 -5.77 7.11 -30.79
N ARG A 91 -5.56 5.81 -30.49
CA ARG A 91 -5.46 4.72 -31.49
C ARG A 91 -6.83 4.11 -31.84
N GLY A 92 -7.92 4.58 -31.24
CA GLY A 92 -9.29 4.15 -31.55
C GLY A 92 -9.61 2.71 -31.13
N VAL A 93 -8.88 2.16 -30.15
CA VAL A 93 -9.12 0.81 -29.58
C VAL A 93 -9.80 0.89 -28.24
#